data_AF-A0A7C1Y5Z7-F1
#
_entry.id   AF-A0A7C1Y5Z7-F1
#
_cell.length_a   1.000
_cell.length_b   1.000
_cell.length_c   1.000
_cell.angle_alpha   90.00
_cell.angle_beta   90.00
_cell.angle_gamma   90.00
#
_symmetry.space_group_name_H-M   'P 1'
#
loop_
_entity.id
_entity.type
_entity.pdbx_description
1 polymer ?
#
loop_
_entity_poly.entity_id
_entity_poly.type
_entity_poly.pdbx_seq_one_letter_code
_entity_poly.pdbx_strand_id
1 'polypeptide(L)'
;ETLARFSEWGALAWIIDGTMIVGTVVVMFVYSWQLALITVAIFAPLIPIFRAIQRRQLAAYDEWRSRVSDTMSEVSEAVGGAAPVRVYGLRERERRRLRRSVDEQYRAYMRAARYFAIMFPLGDIVAAVATSAVIAAGGYWGPGWGLGVGDLVAFVFLVALLLGPVSEISEVLDQTQNALAGWRKILTLLEHPIEIVEPEDGRELPGGPLGVVAEGVQFHYGDGELVLKGVDVTIPAGANVAIVGETGSGKTTFAKLLVRLADPTAGRILVGGVDLREVSAPVRHRAVRMVPQDGFLFDTTIARNVSFGRQEATDAEVAAAFTALGLDWWLNRLPEGLDTPVGERGDSLSVGERQLVALARAQLADPGLLILDEATSAVDPETERALGEALVRLARGRTTVAIAHRLSTAEAADLVLVFDQGHLVEVGSHGDLVERGGFYARLHESWVANTTRR
;
A
#
# COMPACT_ATOMS: atom_id res chain seq x y z
N GLU A 1 -16.38 -5.02 -2.23
CA GLU A 1 -17.23 -5.59 -3.31
C GLU A 1 -17.54 -7.07 -3.10
N THR A 2 -16.57 -7.98 -3.02
CA THR A 2 -16.82 -9.44 -2.84
C THR A 2 -17.64 -9.78 -1.60
N LEU A 3 -17.38 -9.13 -0.47
CA LEU A 3 -18.17 -9.26 0.76
C LEU A 3 -19.61 -8.76 0.59
N ALA A 4 -19.80 -7.66 -0.13
CA ALA A 4 -21.13 -7.12 -0.41
C ALA A 4 -21.94 -8.08 -1.28
N ARG A 5 -21.34 -8.60 -2.36
CA ARG A 5 -22.00 -9.62 -3.22
C ARG A 5 -22.38 -10.89 -2.45
N PHE A 6 -21.52 -11.35 -1.54
CA PHE A 6 -21.87 -12.49 -0.69
C PHE A 6 -23.03 -12.19 0.25
N SER A 7 -23.05 -11.02 0.90
CA SER A 7 -24.17 -10.63 1.76
C SER A 7 -25.48 -10.42 1.00
N GLU A 8 -25.41 -9.85 -0.20
CA GLU A 8 -26.57 -9.55 -1.05
C GLU A 8 -27.18 -10.79 -1.70
N TRP A 9 -26.35 -11.74 -2.15
CA TRP A 9 -26.81 -12.89 -2.90
C TRP A 9 -26.37 -14.21 -2.30
N GLY A 10 -25.08 -14.42 -2.02
CA GLY A 10 -24.56 -15.71 -1.55
C GLY A 10 -25.19 -16.22 -0.24
N ALA A 11 -25.39 -15.33 0.74
CA ALA A 11 -26.02 -15.67 2.02
C ALA A 11 -27.52 -15.97 1.86
N LEU A 12 -28.22 -15.20 1.01
CA LEU A 12 -29.62 -15.45 0.70
C LEU A 12 -29.79 -16.74 -0.09
N ALA A 13 -28.91 -17.02 -1.04
CA ALA A 13 -28.91 -18.24 -1.83
C ALA A 13 -28.74 -19.48 -0.95
N TRP A 14 -27.83 -19.47 0.04
CA TRP A 14 -27.74 -20.57 1.03
C TRP A 14 -29.07 -20.87 1.73
N ILE A 15 -29.81 -19.82 2.12
CA ILE A 15 -31.10 -19.96 2.81
C ILE A 15 -32.18 -20.43 1.82
N ILE A 16 -32.29 -19.77 0.68
CA ILE A 16 -33.31 -20.04 -0.35
C ILE A 16 -33.12 -21.44 -0.93
N ASP A 17 -31.92 -21.74 -1.44
CA ASP A 17 -31.60 -23.04 -2.06
C ASP A 17 -31.69 -24.17 -1.06
N GLY A 18 -31.17 -23.97 0.15
CA GLY A 18 -31.26 -24.95 1.23
C GLY A 18 -32.71 -25.26 1.59
N THR A 19 -33.54 -24.22 1.75
CA THR A 19 -34.97 -24.35 2.05
C THR A 19 -35.72 -24.99 0.89
N MET A 20 -35.39 -24.63 -0.35
CA MET A 20 -36.04 -25.13 -1.56
C MET A 20 -35.72 -26.61 -1.81
N ILE A 21 -34.48 -27.04 -1.56
CA ILE A 21 -34.09 -28.46 -1.63
C ILE A 21 -34.83 -29.26 -0.56
N VAL A 22 -34.75 -28.84 0.71
CA VAL A 22 -35.38 -29.57 1.82
C VAL A 22 -36.90 -29.58 1.65
N GLY A 23 -37.50 -28.44 1.33
CA GLY A 23 -38.94 -28.29 1.10
C GLY A 23 -39.43 -29.16 -0.05
N THR A 24 -38.77 -29.13 -1.20
CA THR A 24 -39.11 -29.97 -2.36
C THR A 24 -39.04 -31.45 -2.00
N VAL A 25 -37.97 -31.89 -1.33
CA VAL A 25 -37.83 -33.30 -0.90
C VAL A 25 -38.93 -33.70 0.08
N VAL A 26 -39.25 -32.87 1.07
CA VAL A 26 -40.36 -33.14 2.02
C VAL A 26 -41.69 -33.25 1.28
N VAL A 27 -41.99 -32.33 0.37
CA VAL A 27 -43.22 -32.39 -0.45
C VAL A 27 -43.25 -33.66 -1.30
N MET A 28 -42.14 -34.07 -1.91
CA MET A 28 -42.06 -35.34 -2.63
C MET A 28 -42.43 -36.54 -1.74
N PHE A 29 -41.89 -36.60 -0.52
CA PHE A 29 -42.21 -37.68 0.44
C PHE A 29 -43.66 -37.67 0.90
N VAL A 30 -44.28 -36.50 1.05
CA VAL A 30 -45.70 -36.36 1.40
C VAL A 30 -46.61 -36.84 0.27
N TYR A 31 -46.28 -36.53 -0.99
CA TYR A 31 -47.05 -36.99 -2.16
C TYR A 31 -46.89 -38.50 -2.40
N SER A 32 -45.65 -38.99 -2.43
CA SER A 32 -45.35 -40.42 -2.59
C SER A 32 -43.94 -40.70 -2.11
N TRP A 33 -43.83 -41.36 -0.96
CA TRP A 33 -42.53 -41.79 -0.45
C TRP A 33 -41.82 -42.77 -1.39
N GLN A 34 -42.56 -43.55 -2.20
CA GLN A 34 -41.99 -44.48 -3.19
C GLN A 34 -41.32 -43.74 -4.34
N LEU A 35 -42.02 -42.79 -4.97
CA LEU A 35 -41.44 -41.97 -6.05
C LEU A 35 -40.31 -41.06 -5.52
N ALA A 36 -40.45 -40.54 -4.30
CA ALA A 36 -39.41 -39.77 -3.63
C ALA A 36 -38.12 -40.59 -3.45
N LEU A 37 -38.23 -41.84 -3.01
CA LEU A 37 -37.07 -42.72 -2.87
C LEU A 37 -36.38 -42.97 -4.21
N ILE A 38 -37.15 -43.17 -5.29
CA ILE A 38 -36.61 -43.37 -6.65
C ILE A 38 -35.83 -42.12 -7.08
N THR A 39 -36.42 -40.94 -6.93
CA THR A 39 -35.77 -39.68 -7.29
C THR A 39 -34.52 -39.42 -6.46
N VAL A 40 -34.60 -39.58 -5.14
CA VAL A 40 -33.44 -39.42 -4.25
C VAL A 40 -32.33 -40.42 -4.60
N ALA A 41 -32.67 -41.67 -4.91
CA ALA A 41 -31.69 -42.67 -5.33
C ALA A 41 -30.99 -42.31 -6.64
N ILE A 42 -31.68 -41.67 -7.59
CA ILE A 42 -31.12 -41.22 -8.86
C ILE A 42 -30.25 -39.97 -8.68
N PHE A 43 -30.63 -39.05 -7.79
CA PHE A 43 -29.85 -37.83 -7.49
C PHE A 43 -28.69 -38.08 -6.52
N ALA A 44 -28.75 -39.10 -5.65
CA ALA A 44 -27.73 -39.34 -4.64
C ALA A 44 -26.30 -39.51 -5.19
N PRO A 45 -26.06 -40.21 -6.32
CA PRO A 45 -24.74 -40.29 -6.95
C PRO A 45 -24.19 -38.95 -7.45
N LEU A 46 -25.06 -37.97 -7.72
CA LEU A 46 -24.66 -36.64 -8.20
C LEU A 46 -23.82 -35.91 -7.14
N ILE A 47 -24.13 -36.07 -5.86
CA ILE A 47 -23.46 -35.39 -4.75
C ILE A 47 -21.94 -35.67 -4.72
N PRO A 48 -21.44 -36.92 -4.65
CA PRO A 48 -20.01 -37.20 -4.68
C PRO A 48 -19.36 -36.84 -6.03
N ILE A 49 -20.06 -36.99 -7.15
CA ILE A 49 -19.54 -36.60 -8.48
C ILE A 49 -19.31 -35.10 -8.54
N PHE A 50 -20.30 -34.31 -8.14
CA PHE A 50 -20.21 -32.85 -8.10
C PHE A 50 -19.11 -32.40 -7.15
N ARG A 51 -18.97 -33.00 -5.96
CA ARG A 51 -17.84 -32.71 -5.07
C ARG A 51 -16.48 -32.99 -5.69
N ALA A 52 -16.34 -34.09 -6.44
CA ALA A 52 -15.08 -34.43 -7.11
C ALA A 52 -14.74 -33.46 -8.25
N ILE A 53 -15.74 -33.10 -9.08
CA ILE A 53 -15.59 -32.10 -10.14
C ILE A 53 -15.26 -30.74 -9.54
N GLN A 54 -15.99 -30.31 -8.51
CA GLN A 54 -15.79 -29.03 -7.84
C GLN A 54 -14.37 -28.89 -7.26
N ARG A 55 -13.81 -29.93 -6.62
CA ARG A 55 -12.42 -29.89 -6.13
C ARG A 55 -11.41 -29.65 -7.26
N ARG A 56 -11.60 -30.30 -8.41
CA ARG A 56 -10.74 -30.12 -9.57
C ARG A 56 -10.95 -28.77 -10.24
N GLN A 57 -12.19 -28.30 -10.26
CA GLN A 57 -12.57 -26.99 -10.75
C GLN A 57 -11.88 -25.91 -9.93
N LEU A 58 -12.01 -25.92 -8.60
CA LEU A 58 -11.36 -24.96 -7.69
C LEU A 58 -9.85 -24.91 -7.93
N ALA A 59 -9.18 -26.06 -7.98
CA ALA A 59 -7.75 -26.13 -8.27
C ALA A 59 -7.37 -25.55 -9.65
N ALA A 60 -8.19 -25.80 -10.68
CA ALA A 60 -7.98 -25.23 -12.01
C ALA A 60 -8.25 -23.72 -12.08
N TYR A 61 -9.24 -23.23 -11.32
CA TYR A 61 -9.51 -21.79 -11.17
C TYR A 61 -8.39 -21.08 -10.42
N ASP A 62 -7.82 -21.70 -9.39
CA ASP A 62 -6.67 -21.15 -8.67
C ASP A 62 -5.44 -21.06 -9.58
N GLU A 63 -5.17 -22.10 -10.38
CA GLU A 63 -4.11 -22.04 -11.39
C GLU A 63 -4.37 -20.91 -12.41
N TRP A 64 -5.59 -20.80 -12.93
CA TRP A 64 -5.95 -19.72 -13.86
C TRP A 64 -5.76 -18.33 -13.23
N ARG A 65 -6.23 -18.11 -11.99
CA ARG A 65 -6.04 -16.85 -11.26
C ARG A 65 -4.56 -16.52 -11.07
N SER A 66 -3.72 -17.51 -10.76
CA SER A 66 -2.26 -17.32 -10.70
C SER A 66 -1.70 -16.86 -12.04
N ARG A 67 -2.11 -17.51 -13.15
CA ARG A 67 -1.65 -17.14 -14.50
C ARG A 67 -2.09 -15.74 -14.91
N VAL A 68 -3.29 -15.29 -14.50
CA VAL A 68 -3.73 -13.90 -14.71
C VAL A 68 -2.76 -12.92 -14.04
N SER A 69 -2.32 -13.21 -12.81
CA SER A 69 -1.33 -12.38 -12.11
C SER A 69 0.00 -12.36 -12.86
N ASP A 70 0.52 -13.52 -13.27
CA ASP A 70 1.79 -13.62 -14.01
C ASP A 70 1.73 -12.82 -15.32
N THR A 71 0.65 -12.97 -16.09
CA THR A 71 0.47 -12.22 -17.35
C THR A 71 0.37 -10.71 -17.10
N MET A 72 -0.34 -10.28 -16.05
CA MET A 72 -0.43 -8.86 -15.71
C MET A 72 0.93 -8.28 -15.31
N SER A 73 1.72 -9.02 -14.54
CA SER A 73 3.10 -8.65 -14.20
C SER A 73 3.98 -8.52 -15.45
N GLU A 74 3.91 -9.46 -16.39
CA GLU A 74 4.67 -9.38 -17.65
C GLU A 74 4.22 -8.21 -18.54
N VAL A 75 2.92 -7.91 -18.60
CA VAL A 75 2.41 -6.72 -19.31
C VAL A 75 2.95 -5.45 -18.65
N SER A 76 2.91 -5.37 -17.31
CA SER A 76 3.42 -4.22 -16.57
C SER A 76 4.92 -4.01 -16.81
N GLU A 77 5.72 -5.08 -16.78
CA GLU A 77 7.16 -5.05 -17.08
C GLU A 77 7.42 -4.58 -18.52
N ALA A 78 6.66 -5.08 -19.50
CA ALA A 78 6.81 -4.70 -20.90
C ALA A 78 6.44 -3.23 -21.16
N VAL A 79 5.42 -2.71 -20.48
CA VAL A 79 5.02 -1.30 -20.57
C VAL A 79 6.00 -0.39 -19.86
N GLY A 80 6.41 -0.73 -18.63
CA GLY A 80 7.43 0.01 -17.88
C GLY A 80 8.79 0.01 -18.58
N GLY A 81 9.14 -1.09 -19.25
CA GLY A 81 10.38 -1.27 -20.01
C GLY A 81 10.29 -0.88 -21.49
N ALA A 82 9.25 -0.16 -21.93
CA ALA A 82 9.01 0.09 -23.35
C ALA A 82 10.16 0.84 -24.04
N ALA A 83 10.81 1.80 -23.36
CA ALA A 83 11.94 2.54 -23.89
C ALA A 83 13.16 1.64 -24.14
N PRO A 84 13.68 0.89 -23.14
CA PRO A 84 14.74 -0.11 -23.36
C PRO A 84 14.39 -1.12 -24.47
N VAL A 85 13.18 -1.68 -24.47
CA VAL A 85 12.76 -2.67 -25.48
C VAL A 85 12.84 -2.10 -26.90
N ARG A 86 12.50 -0.82 -27.10
CA ARG A 86 12.60 -0.14 -28.39
C ARG A 86 14.05 0.14 -28.78
N VAL A 87 14.84 0.71 -27.87
CA VAL A 87 16.24 1.10 -28.12
C VAL A 87 17.11 -0.11 -28.44
N TYR A 88 16.94 -1.20 -27.70
CA TYR A 88 17.70 -2.44 -27.90
C TYR A 88 17.09 -3.39 -28.93
N GLY A 89 16.01 -3.00 -29.61
CA GLY A 89 15.39 -3.81 -30.67
C GLY A 89 14.77 -5.13 -30.21
N LEU A 90 14.39 -5.25 -28.93
CA LEU A 90 13.93 -6.50 -28.30
C LEU A 90 12.45 -6.83 -28.53
N ARG A 91 11.75 -6.03 -29.36
CA ARG A 91 10.30 -6.14 -29.60
C ARG A 91 9.82 -7.57 -29.89
N GLU A 92 10.55 -8.32 -30.72
CA GLU A 92 10.13 -9.68 -31.08
C GLU A 92 10.31 -10.68 -29.92
N ARG A 93 11.35 -10.49 -29.10
CA ARG A 93 11.60 -11.31 -27.93
C ARG A 93 10.49 -11.11 -26.90
N GLU A 94 10.17 -9.86 -26.59
CA GLU A 94 9.10 -9.52 -25.65
C GLU A 94 7.71 -9.95 -26.17
N ARG A 95 7.45 -9.77 -27.47
CA ARG A 95 6.21 -10.26 -28.08
C ARG A 95 6.04 -11.77 -27.92
N ARG A 96 7.11 -12.55 -28.09
CA ARG A 96 7.07 -14.01 -27.88
C ARG A 96 6.87 -14.39 -26.41
N ARG A 97 7.50 -13.67 -25.48
CA ARG A 97 7.31 -13.87 -24.04
C ARG A 97 5.84 -13.64 -23.66
N LEU A 98 5.29 -12.49 -24.02
CA LEU A 98 3.90 -12.14 -23.71
C LEU A 98 2.90 -13.12 -24.36
N ARG A 99 3.11 -13.50 -25.63
CA ARG A 99 2.27 -14.53 -26.29
C ARG A 99 2.26 -15.84 -25.52
N ARG A 100 3.42 -16.32 -25.06
CA ARG A 100 3.52 -17.55 -24.27
C ARG A 100 2.71 -17.47 -22.98
N SER A 101 2.81 -16.34 -22.28
CA SER A 101 2.05 -16.11 -21.04
C SER A 101 0.55 -16.07 -21.27
N VAL A 102 0.09 -15.38 -22.33
CA VAL A 102 -1.31 -15.39 -22.75
C VAL A 102 -1.79 -16.80 -23.13
N ASP A 103 -0.98 -17.57 -23.85
CA ASP A 103 -1.32 -18.95 -24.24
C ASP A 103 -1.38 -19.90 -23.03
N GLU A 104 -0.52 -19.70 -22.02
CA GLU A 104 -0.55 -20.44 -20.75
C GLU A 104 -1.80 -20.09 -19.93
N GLN A 105 -2.11 -18.80 -19.81
CA GLN A 105 -3.34 -18.32 -19.18
C GLN A 105 -4.58 -18.88 -19.87
N TYR A 106 -4.63 -18.85 -21.20
CA TYR A 106 -5.72 -19.40 -22.00
C TYR A 106 -5.89 -20.91 -21.77
N ARG A 107 -4.80 -21.68 -21.78
CA ARG A 107 -4.86 -23.13 -21.50
C ARG A 107 -5.31 -23.45 -20.08
N ALA A 108 -4.91 -22.65 -19.09
CA ALA A 108 -5.41 -22.79 -17.71
C ALA A 108 -6.91 -22.47 -17.63
N TYR A 109 -7.34 -21.38 -18.25
CA TYR A 109 -8.76 -21.01 -18.35
C TYR A 109 -9.60 -22.10 -19.01
N MET A 110 -9.16 -22.63 -20.16
CA MET A 110 -9.89 -23.69 -20.87
C MET A 110 -9.99 -24.98 -20.04
N ARG A 111 -9.00 -25.29 -19.20
CA ARG A 111 -9.09 -26.42 -18.25
C ARG A 111 -10.14 -26.15 -17.17
N ALA A 112 -10.16 -24.96 -16.58
CA ALA A 112 -11.17 -24.57 -15.59
C ALA A 112 -12.59 -24.57 -16.20
N ALA A 113 -12.74 -23.98 -17.39
CA ALA A 113 -14.00 -23.90 -18.13
C ALA A 113 -14.56 -25.27 -18.50
N ARG A 114 -13.71 -26.27 -18.80
CA ARG A 114 -14.15 -27.65 -19.04
C ARG A 114 -14.83 -28.27 -17.81
N TYR A 115 -14.31 -28.04 -16.61
CA TYR A 115 -14.96 -28.54 -15.40
C TYR A 115 -16.32 -27.88 -15.16
N PHE A 116 -16.40 -26.56 -15.39
CA PHE A 116 -17.66 -25.82 -15.31
C PHE A 116 -18.69 -26.33 -16.34
N ALA A 117 -18.27 -26.51 -17.60
CA ALA A 117 -19.14 -26.92 -18.69
C ALA A 117 -19.74 -28.33 -18.53
N ILE A 118 -19.12 -29.20 -17.73
CA ILE A 118 -19.63 -30.57 -17.47
C ILE A 118 -20.77 -30.57 -16.44
N MET A 119 -20.86 -29.55 -15.56
CA MET A 119 -21.82 -29.58 -14.45
C MET A 119 -23.27 -29.49 -14.91
N PHE A 120 -23.60 -28.56 -15.82
CA PHE A 120 -24.98 -28.37 -16.30
C PHE A 120 -25.52 -29.59 -17.07
N PRO A 121 -24.83 -30.12 -18.11
CA PRO A 121 -25.33 -31.26 -18.85
C PRO A 121 -25.50 -32.52 -17.98
N LEU A 122 -24.63 -32.69 -16.97
CA LEU A 122 -24.75 -33.80 -16.04
C LEU A 122 -26.01 -33.68 -15.17
N GLY A 123 -26.33 -32.46 -14.72
CA GLY A 123 -27.60 -32.17 -14.03
C GLY A 123 -28.81 -32.47 -14.90
N ASP A 124 -28.81 -32.01 -16.15
CA ASP A 124 -29.90 -32.24 -17.12
C ASP A 124 -30.13 -33.73 -17.40
N ILE A 125 -29.04 -34.50 -17.58
CA ILE A 125 -29.12 -35.94 -17.80
C ILE A 125 -29.74 -36.64 -16.58
N VAL A 126 -29.30 -36.29 -15.36
CA VAL A 126 -29.86 -36.90 -14.14
C VAL A 126 -31.32 -36.52 -13.94
N ALA A 127 -31.70 -35.26 -14.22
CA ALA A 127 -33.09 -34.82 -14.17
C ALA A 127 -33.97 -35.55 -15.22
N ALA A 128 -33.47 -35.75 -16.44
CA ALA A 128 -34.17 -36.48 -17.49
C ALA A 128 -34.38 -37.96 -17.11
N VAL A 129 -33.35 -38.60 -16.53
CA VAL A 129 -33.43 -39.97 -16.02
C VAL A 129 -34.41 -40.07 -14.87
N ALA A 130 -34.36 -39.13 -13.91
CA ALA A 130 -35.29 -39.09 -12.78
C ALA A 130 -36.74 -38.90 -13.25
N THR A 131 -36.98 -37.97 -14.17
CA THR A 131 -38.31 -37.71 -14.74
C THR A 131 -38.84 -38.95 -15.46
N SER A 132 -37.99 -39.60 -16.27
CA SER A 132 -38.35 -40.80 -17.01
C SER A 132 -38.65 -41.98 -16.06
N ALA A 133 -37.86 -42.15 -15.01
CA ALA A 133 -38.07 -43.17 -13.98
C ALA A 133 -39.36 -42.92 -13.19
N VAL A 134 -39.64 -41.67 -12.83
CA VAL A 134 -40.89 -41.27 -12.16
C VAL A 134 -42.09 -41.56 -13.05
N ILE A 135 -42.06 -41.18 -14.33
CA ILE A 135 -43.17 -41.43 -15.27
C ILE A 135 -43.38 -42.94 -15.46
N ALA A 136 -42.32 -43.72 -15.65
CA ALA A 136 -42.42 -45.15 -15.85
C ALA A 136 -42.93 -45.88 -14.59
N ALA A 137 -42.33 -45.58 -13.42
CA ALA A 137 -42.71 -46.22 -12.17
C ALA A 137 -44.09 -45.78 -11.69
N GLY A 138 -44.41 -44.49 -11.78
CA GLY A 138 -45.71 -43.93 -11.43
C GLY A 138 -46.81 -44.33 -12.42
N GLY A 139 -46.50 -44.50 -13.70
CA GLY A 139 -47.47 -45.00 -14.69
C GLY A 139 -47.80 -46.49 -14.49
N TYR A 140 -46.79 -47.31 -14.17
CA TYR A 140 -46.97 -48.76 -14.04
C TYR A 140 -47.45 -49.19 -12.65
N TRP A 141 -46.79 -48.72 -11.58
CA TRP A 141 -47.14 -49.09 -10.19
C TRP A 141 -47.98 -48.04 -9.47
N GLY A 142 -48.00 -46.79 -9.93
CA GLY A 142 -48.67 -45.69 -9.23
C GLY A 142 -50.17 -45.87 -8.99
N PRO A 143 -50.98 -46.45 -9.91
CA PRO A 143 -52.38 -46.75 -9.61
C PRO A 143 -52.54 -47.70 -8.41
N GLY A 144 -51.60 -48.64 -8.23
CA GLY A 144 -51.56 -49.54 -7.07
C GLY A 144 -51.09 -48.87 -5.78
N TRP A 145 -50.47 -47.68 -5.88
CA TRP A 145 -50.09 -46.84 -4.75
C TRP A 145 -51.11 -45.74 -4.43
N GLY A 146 -52.22 -45.67 -5.19
CA GLY A 146 -53.24 -44.63 -5.03
C GLY A 146 -52.89 -43.30 -5.69
N LEU A 147 -51.93 -43.27 -6.62
CA LEU A 147 -51.53 -42.06 -7.34
C LEU A 147 -52.46 -41.77 -8.51
N GLY A 148 -52.94 -40.53 -8.59
CA GLY A 148 -53.65 -40.00 -9.74
C GLY A 148 -52.70 -39.46 -10.81
N VAL A 149 -53.26 -39.14 -11.98
CA VAL A 149 -52.51 -38.51 -13.08
C VAL A 149 -51.96 -37.14 -12.66
N GLY A 150 -52.73 -36.39 -11.85
CA GLY A 150 -52.32 -35.10 -11.31
C GLY A 150 -51.08 -35.19 -10.41
N ASP A 151 -50.99 -36.23 -9.59
CA ASP A 151 -49.85 -36.47 -8.69
C ASP A 151 -48.58 -36.76 -9.49
N LEU A 152 -48.70 -37.54 -10.57
CA LEU A 152 -47.56 -37.84 -11.46
C LEU A 152 -47.05 -36.58 -12.16
N VAL A 153 -47.97 -35.73 -12.65
CA VAL A 153 -47.62 -34.43 -13.27
C VAL A 153 -46.96 -33.52 -12.24
N ALA A 154 -47.50 -33.42 -11.02
CA ALA A 154 -46.90 -32.66 -9.93
C ALA A 154 -45.49 -33.16 -9.60
N PHE A 155 -45.27 -34.48 -9.62
CA PHE A 155 -43.97 -35.07 -9.35
C PHE A 155 -42.90 -34.69 -10.40
N VAL A 156 -43.28 -34.62 -11.69
CA VAL A 156 -42.39 -34.13 -12.75
C VAL A 156 -41.96 -32.68 -12.48
N PHE A 157 -42.90 -31.83 -12.04
CA PHE A 157 -42.56 -30.46 -11.65
C PHE A 157 -41.65 -30.41 -10.42
N LEU A 158 -41.88 -31.25 -9.40
CA LEU A 158 -41.01 -31.34 -8.23
C LEU A 158 -39.58 -31.77 -8.60
N VAL A 159 -39.42 -32.70 -9.56
CA VAL A 159 -38.09 -33.10 -10.07
C VAL A 159 -37.39 -31.92 -10.74
N ALA A 160 -38.10 -31.15 -11.57
CA ALA A 160 -37.54 -29.96 -12.20
C ALA A 160 -37.16 -28.88 -11.17
N LEU A 161 -37.99 -28.70 -10.14
CA LEU A 161 -37.78 -27.72 -9.07
C LEU A 161 -36.50 -28.01 -8.26
N LEU A 162 -36.08 -29.27 -8.18
CA LEU A 162 -34.86 -29.69 -7.47
C LEU A 162 -33.57 -29.35 -8.23
N LEU A 163 -33.63 -29.17 -9.55
CA LEU A 163 -32.44 -28.99 -10.40
C LEU A 163 -31.76 -27.63 -10.24
N GLY A 164 -32.54 -26.56 -10.08
CA GLY A 164 -32.04 -25.18 -9.95
C GLY A 164 -31.12 -25.01 -8.75
N PRO A 165 -31.62 -25.18 -7.52
CA PRO A 165 -30.82 -25.06 -6.29
C PRO A 165 -29.58 -25.96 -6.27
N VAL A 166 -29.69 -27.19 -6.80
CA VAL A 166 -28.56 -28.14 -6.86
C VAL A 166 -27.44 -27.63 -7.77
N SER A 167 -27.78 -26.89 -8.83
CA SER A 167 -26.82 -26.31 -9.75
C SER A 167 -26.16 -25.03 -9.21
N GLU A 168 -26.90 -24.23 -8.42
CA GLU A 168 -26.42 -22.97 -7.84
C GLU A 168 -25.45 -23.16 -6.66
N ILE A 169 -25.52 -24.30 -5.95
CA ILE A 169 -24.61 -24.63 -4.83
C ILE A 169 -23.14 -24.38 -5.15
N SER A 170 -22.68 -24.66 -6.38
CA SER A 170 -21.28 -24.44 -6.75
C SER A 170 -20.90 -22.96 -6.76
N GLU A 171 -21.79 -22.09 -7.27
CA GLU A 171 -21.56 -20.65 -7.33
C GLU A 171 -21.62 -20.04 -5.93
N VAL A 172 -22.61 -20.43 -5.13
CA VAL A 172 -22.76 -20.00 -3.74
C VAL A 172 -21.52 -20.37 -2.91
N LEU A 173 -20.96 -21.57 -3.11
CA LEU A 173 -19.73 -22.00 -2.46
C LEU A 173 -18.50 -21.18 -2.89
N ASP A 174 -18.31 -20.93 -4.19
CA ASP A 174 -17.20 -20.08 -4.68
C ASP A 174 -17.29 -18.66 -4.11
N GLN A 175 -18.50 -18.07 -4.12
CA GLN A 175 -18.72 -16.75 -3.52
C GLN A 175 -18.44 -16.73 -2.02
N THR A 176 -18.85 -17.78 -1.29
CA THR A 176 -18.54 -17.94 0.14
C THR A 176 -17.03 -17.95 0.38
N GLN A 177 -16.27 -18.70 -0.42
CA GLN A 177 -14.82 -18.77 -0.31
C GLN A 177 -14.15 -17.43 -0.60
N ASN A 178 -14.58 -16.74 -1.66
CA ASN A 178 -14.07 -15.41 -2.02
C ASN A 178 -14.35 -14.39 -0.91
N ALA A 179 -15.53 -14.43 -0.30
CA ALA A 179 -15.89 -13.59 0.83
C ALA A 179 -15.02 -13.87 2.06
N LEU A 180 -14.83 -15.15 2.41
CA LEU A 180 -13.96 -15.55 3.53
C LEU A 180 -12.51 -15.12 3.31
N ALA A 181 -11.98 -15.23 2.08
CA ALA A 181 -10.64 -14.77 1.73
C ALA A 181 -10.52 -13.23 1.86
N GLY A 182 -11.53 -12.48 1.41
CA GLY A 182 -11.61 -11.04 1.59
C GLY A 182 -11.68 -10.64 3.07
N TRP A 183 -12.51 -11.33 3.85
CA TRP A 183 -12.65 -11.11 5.28
C TRP A 183 -11.35 -11.32 6.04
N ARG A 184 -10.62 -12.41 5.75
CA ARG A 184 -9.30 -12.67 6.36
C ARG A 184 -8.31 -11.54 6.10
N LYS A 185 -8.28 -10.98 4.88
CA LYS A 185 -7.40 -9.84 4.56
C LYS A 185 -7.74 -8.61 5.40
N ILE A 186 -9.03 -8.31 5.57
CA ILE A 186 -9.47 -7.17 6.41
C ILE A 186 -9.09 -7.41 7.87
N LEU A 187 -9.39 -8.60 8.41
CA LEU A 187 -9.01 -8.94 9.78
C LEU A 187 -7.50 -8.87 10.00
N THR A 188 -6.71 -9.39 9.07
CA THR A 188 -5.24 -9.32 9.15
C THR A 188 -4.73 -7.88 9.20
N LEU A 189 -5.37 -6.95 8.47
CA LEU A 189 -5.03 -5.54 8.53
C LEU A 189 -5.46 -4.88 9.85
N LEU A 190 -6.65 -5.24 10.37
CA LEU A 190 -7.15 -4.70 11.64
C LEU A 190 -6.38 -5.25 12.87
N GLU A 191 -5.86 -6.46 12.76
CA GLU A 191 -5.03 -7.11 13.79
C GLU A 191 -3.56 -6.67 13.73
N HIS A 192 -3.17 -5.88 12.72
CA HIS A 192 -1.80 -5.38 12.62
C HIS A 192 -1.52 -4.42 13.79
N PRO A 193 -0.52 -4.68 14.63
CA PRO A 193 -0.25 -3.86 15.81
C PRO A 193 0.16 -2.45 15.41
N ILE A 194 -0.30 -1.46 16.17
CA ILE A 194 0.16 -0.08 16.02
C ILE A 194 1.57 0.00 16.64
N GLU A 195 2.59 0.21 15.81
CA GLU A 195 3.99 0.27 16.28
C GLU A 195 4.28 1.50 17.15
N ILE A 196 3.63 2.63 16.88
CA ILE A 196 3.86 3.90 17.57
C ILE A 196 2.61 4.26 18.37
N VAL A 197 2.70 4.09 19.68
CA VAL A 197 1.62 4.45 20.61
C VAL A 197 1.82 5.90 21.06
N GLU A 198 0.78 6.72 20.89
CA GLU A 198 0.78 8.09 21.41
C GLU A 198 0.53 8.09 22.92
N PRO A 199 1.19 8.96 23.70
CA PRO A 199 0.90 9.10 25.11
C PRO A 199 -0.50 9.66 25.32
N GLU A 200 -1.25 9.12 26.29
CA GLU A 200 -2.58 9.64 26.68
C GLU A 200 -2.47 11.09 27.20
N ASP A 201 -1.58 11.29 28.18
CA ASP A 201 -1.22 12.61 28.73
C ASP A 201 0.19 13.00 28.27
N GLY A 202 0.30 13.50 27.04
CA GLY A 202 1.57 13.92 26.48
C GLY A 202 2.08 15.25 27.05
N ARG A 203 3.41 15.38 27.13
CA ARG A 203 4.11 16.59 27.58
C ARG A 203 4.22 17.64 26.47
N GLU A 204 4.27 18.90 26.91
CA GLU A 204 4.55 20.06 26.08
C GLU A 204 6.05 20.20 25.80
N LEU A 205 6.39 20.93 24.74
CA LEU A 205 7.75 21.33 24.39
C LEU A 205 7.93 22.84 24.57
N PRO A 206 9.15 23.31 24.89
CA PRO A 206 9.42 24.75 24.94
C PRO A 206 9.24 25.39 23.55
N GLY A 207 8.85 26.66 23.52
CA GLY A 207 8.80 27.44 22.28
C GLY A 207 10.21 27.78 21.76
N GLY A 208 10.32 28.01 20.45
CA GLY A 208 11.57 28.40 19.80
C GLY A 208 12.45 27.21 19.38
N PRO A 209 13.75 27.43 19.12
CA PRO A 209 14.67 26.37 18.70
C PRO A 209 14.80 25.26 19.75
N LEU A 210 14.80 24.01 19.29
CA LEU A 210 14.82 22.83 20.17
C LEU A 210 16.15 22.10 20.11
N GLY A 211 16.80 21.88 21.25
CA GLY A 211 17.97 21.00 21.34
C GLY A 211 17.56 19.53 21.25
N VAL A 212 18.48 18.68 20.79
CA VAL A 212 18.26 17.23 20.69
C VAL A 212 19.37 16.49 21.43
N VAL A 213 19.02 15.47 22.21
CA VAL A 213 19.98 14.55 22.84
C VAL A 213 19.58 13.13 22.49
N ALA A 214 20.46 12.40 21.80
CA ALA A 214 20.32 10.96 21.59
C ALA A 214 21.23 10.22 22.57
N GLU A 215 20.69 9.26 23.31
CA GLU A 215 21.40 8.48 24.32
C GLU A 215 21.28 6.99 24.00
N GLY A 216 22.39 6.37 23.61
CA GLY A 216 22.51 4.94 23.32
C GLY A 216 21.53 4.44 22.26
N VAL A 217 21.18 5.26 21.27
CA VAL A 217 20.10 4.94 20.32
C VAL A 217 20.48 3.75 19.44
N GLN A 218 19.66 2.71 19.49
CA GLN A 218 19.75 1.52 18.63
C GLN A 218 18.45 1.32 17.87
N PHE A 219 18.55 0.84 16.64
CA PHE A 219 17.37 0.62 15.80
C PHE A 219 17.61 -0.48 14.75
N HIS A 220 16.61 -1.33 14.55
CA HIS A 220 16.49 -2.26 13.43
C HIS A 220 15.07 -2.19 12.84
N TYR A 221 14.92 -2.53 11.56
CA TYR A 221 13.61 -2.66 10.92
C TYR A 221 13.12 -4.12 11.04
N GLY A 222 11.89 -4.35 11.51
CA GLY A 222 11.34 -5.69 11.71
C GLY A 222 12.26 -6.55 12.59
N ASP A 223 12.48 -7.82 12.23
CA ASP A 223 13.45 -8.70 12.93
C ASP A 223 14.85 -8.68 12.28
N GLY A 224 15.21 -7.59 11.59
CA GLY A 224 16.47 -7.44 10.86
C GLY A 224 17.69 -7.09 11.74
N GLU A 225 18.83 -6.88 11.08
CA GLU A 225 20.05 -6.40 11.75
C GLU A 225 19.94 -4.93 12.20
N LEU A 226 20.73 -4.58 13.23
CA LEU A 226 20.82 -3.21 13.72
C LEU A 226 21.38 -2.27 12.64
N VAL A 227 20.56 -1.28 12.28
CA VAL A 227 20.92 -0.17 11.39
C VAL A 227 21.59 0.96 12.16
N LEU A 228 21.17 1.21 13.40
CA LEU A 228 21.83 2.12 14.34
C LEU A 228 22.32 1.34 15.56
N LYS A 229 23.57 1.58 15.96
CA LYS A 229 24.30 0.72 16.90
C LYS A 229 24.86 1.53 18.08
N GLY A 230 23.99 2.22 18.81
CA GLY A 230 24.34 2.99 20.01
C GLY A 230 24.84 4.38 19.66
N VAL A 231 23.94 5.21 19.13
CA VAL A 231 24.24 6.60 18.76
C VAL A 231 24.07 7.51 19.97
N ASP A 232 25.15 8.19 20.35
CA ASP A 232 25.20 9.20 21.41
C ASP A 232 25.58 10.56 20.81
N VAL A 233 24.67 11.53 20.88
CA VAL A 233 24.93 12.89 20.35
C VAL A 233 24.10 13.95 21.05
N THR A 234 24.67 15.14 21.23
CA THR A 234 23.96 16.34 21.67
C THR A 234 24.01 17.40 20.56
N ILE A 235 22.83 17.82 20.11
CA ILE A 235 22.63 18.90 19.15
C ILE A 235 22.14 20.13 19.92
N PRO A 236 22.90 21.23 19.93
CA PRO A 236 22.48 22.47 20.58
C PRO A 236 21.22 23.06 19.93
N ALA A 237 20.39 23.73 20.73
CA ALA A 237 19.24 24.47 20.20
C ALA A 237 19.70 25.59 19.26
N GLY A 238 19.07 25.70 18.10
CA GLY A 238 19.40 26.70 17.07
C GLY A 238 20.60 26.35 16.19
N ALA A 239 21.24 25.20 16.41
CA ALA A 239 22.36 24.76 15.59
C ALA A 239 21.89 24.28 14.20
N ASN A 240 22.70 24.58 13.18
CA ASN A 240 22.61 23.99 11.86
C ASN A 240 23.52 22.76 11.79
N VAL A 241 22.94 21.58 11.62
CA VAL A 241 23.65 20.30 11.70
C VAL A 241 23.60 19.57 10.36
N ALA A 242 24.74 19.05 9.90
CA ALA A 242 24.81 18.18 8.74
C ALA A 242 25.09 16.74 9.15
N ILE A 243 24.28 15.80 8.67
CA ILE A 243 24.51 14.35 8.78
C ILE A 243 25.18 13.88 7.48
N VAL A 244 26.37 13.31 7.59
CA VAL A 244 27.18 12.83 6.45
C VAL A 244 27.60 11.38 6.63
N GLY A 245 28.00 10.72 5.55
CA GLY A 245 28.38 9.31 5.55
C GLY A 245 27.97 8.59 4.27
N GLU A 246 28.42 7.35 4.10
CA GLU A 246 28.11 6.54 2.92
C GLU A 246 26.63 6.12 2.84
N THR A 247 26.17 5.76 1.65
CA THR A 247 24.83 5.17 1.48
C THR A 247 24.71 3.91 2.33
N GLY A 248 23.63 3.82 3.12
CA GLY A 248 23.42 2.70 4.05
C GLY A 248 24.05 2.87 5.43
N SER A 249 24.76 3.97 5.73
CA SER A 249 25.39 4.19 7.05
C SER A 249 24.43 4.50 8.20
N GLY A 250 23.12 4.64 7.93
CA GLY A 250 22.09 4.90 8.95
C GLY A 250 21.55 6.34 9.01
N LYS A 251 22.05 7.27 8.18
CA LYS A 251 21.66 8.71 8.18
C LYS A 251 20.15 8.94 8.14
N THR A 252 19.48 8.39 7.11
CA THR A 252 18.04 8.53 6.91
C THR A 252 17.25 7.88 8.05
N THR A 253 17.74 6.76 8.59
CA THR A 253 17.11 6.11 9.75
C THR A 253 17.19 7.01 10.97
N PHE A 254 18.36 7.58 11.28
CA PHE A 254 18.50 8.52 12.40
C PHE A 254 17.58 9.73 12.25
N ALA A 255 17.52 10.34 11.06
CA ALA A 255 16.61 11.44 10.77
C ALA A 255 15.13 11.08 10.95
N LYS A 256 14.70 9.88 10.55
CA LYS A 256 13.33 9.37 10.78
C LYS A 256 13.01 9.21 12.27
N LEU A 257 13.98 8.80 13.08
CA LEU A 257 13.78 8.71 14.54
C LEU A 257 13.65 10.10 15.18
N LEU A 258 14.36 11.12 14.68
CA LEU A 258 14.24 12.50 15.18
C LEU A 258 12.84 13.09 15.02
N VAL A 259 12.08 12.66 14.01
CA VAL A 259 10.68 13.06 13.78
C VAL A 259 9.67 12.03 14.28
N ARG A 260 10.14 10.98 14.99
CA ARG A 260 9.35 9.89 15.54
C ARG A 260 8.48 9.17 14.48
N LEU A 261 9.05 8.92 13.30
CA LEU A 261 8.46 8.01 12.31
C LEU A 261 8.70 6.53 12.66
N ALA A 262 9.56 6.27 13.64
CA ALA A 262 9.71 5.01 14.37
C ALA A 262 10.27 5.33 15.76
N ASP A 263 10.08 4.43 16.72
CA ASP A 263 10.70 4.54 18.04
C ASP A 263 12.03 3.74 18.08
N PRO A 264 13.07 4.21 18.79
CA PRO A 264 14.29 3.42 19.00
C PRO A 264 14.00 2.08 19.67
N THR A 265 14.66 1.02 19.20
CA THR A 265 14.59 -0.33 19.81
C THR A 265 15.30 -0.37 21.17
N ALA A 266 16.34 0.44 21.35
CA ALA A 266 16.96 0.73 22.64
C ALA A 266 17.48 2.18 22.66
N GLY A 267 17.72 2.70 23.87
CA GLY A 267 18.08 4.10 24.09
C GLY A 267 16.87 5.03 24.03
N ARG A 268 17.14 6.34 23.90
CA ARG A 268 16.09 7.37 23.80
C ARG A 268 16.57 8.62 23.07
N ILE A 269 15.62 9.39 22.57
CA ILE A 269 15.85 10.69 21.94
C ILE A 269 15.05 11.73 22.72
N LEU A 270 15.74 12.70 23.30
CA LEU A 270 15.16 13.84 23.98
C LEU A 270 15.15 15.04 23.03
N VAL A 271 14.00 15.72 22.93
CA VAL A 271 13.85 16.98 22.20
C VAL A 271 13.37 18.03 23.18
N GLY A 272 14.07 19.17 23.25
CA GLY A 272 13.78 20.21 24.25
C GLY A 272 13.86 19.72 25.71
N GLY A 273 14.61 18.65 25.96
CA GLY A 273 14.75 18.02 27.28
C GLY A 273 13.67 16.98 27.63
N VAL A 274 12.75 16.67 26.71
CA VAL A 274 11.67 15.69 26.92
C VAL A 274 11.87 14.50 25.98
N ASP A 275 11.72 13.27 26.46
CA ASP A 275 11.75 12.08 25.61
C ASP A 275 10.63 12.17 24.55
N LEU A 276 10.98 11.98 23.27
CA LEU A 276 10.03 12.09 22.15
C LEU A 276 8.79 11.20 22.31
N ARG A 277 8.90 10.09 23.03
CA ARG A 277 7.79 9.17 23.32
C ARG A 277 6.77 9.76 24.29
N GLU A 278 7.19 10.70 25.12
CA GLU A 278 6.36 11.37 26.12
C GLU A 278 5.74 12.66 25.58
N VAL A 279 6.15 13.16 24.42
CA VAL A 279 5.61 14.40 23.82
C VAL A 279 4.25 14.14 23.18
N SER A 280 3.26 14.99 23.44
CA SER A 280 1.93 14.86 22.83
C SER A 280 2.00 14.99 21.30
N ALA A 281 1.17 14.21 20.58
CA ALA A 281 1.15 14.24 19.12
C ALA A 281 0.91 15.65 18.52
N PRO A 282 -0.06 16.46 19.02
CA PRO A 282 -0.28 17.81 18.49
C PRO A 282 0.94 18.72 18.63
N VAL A 283 1.62 18.66 19.78
CA VAL A 283 2.82 19.45 20.06
C VAL A 283 3.98 18.99 19.18
N ARG A 284 4.23 17.67 19.12
CA ARG A 284 5.27 17.09 18.28
C ARG A 284 5.08 17.45 16.81
N HIS A 285 3.85 17.31 16.31
CA HIS A 285 3.52 17.66 14.94
C HIS A 285 3.81 19.14 14.67
N ARG A 286 3.50 20.07 15.58
CA ARG A 286 3.82 21.49 15.38
C ARG A 286 5.32 21.78 15.47
N ALA A 287 6.00 21.20 16.45
CA ALA A 287 7.34 21.58 16.85
C ALA A 287 8.47 20.89 16.08
N VAL A 288 8.19 19.70 15.51
CA VAL A 288 9.16 18.87 14.78
C VAL A 288 8.63 18.55 13.39
N ARG A 289 9.38 18.93 12.35
CA ARG A 289 8.96 18.73 10.94
C ARG A 289 10.09 18.18 10.09
N MET A 290 9.73 17.36 9.10
CA MET A 290 10.63 16.84 8.08
C MET A 290 10.22 17.37 6.71
N VAL A 291 11.20 17.76 5.91
CA VAL A 291 11.06 17.97 4.46
C VAL A 291 11.69 16.77 3.77
N PRO A 292 10.89 15.86 3.19
CA PRO A 292 11.39 14.69 2.50
C PRO A 292 12.02 15.06 1.14
N GLN A 293 12.90 14.20 0.64
CA GLN A 293 13.63 14.40 -0.61
C GLN A 293 12.71 14.58 -1.83
N ASP A 294 11.63 13.80 -1.92
CA ASP A 294 10.76 13.70 -3.10
C ASP A 294 9.83 14.91 -3.29
N GLY A 295 9.68 15.75 -2.25
CA GLY A 295 8.80 16.91 -2.27
C GLY A 295 7.34 16.55 -2.49
N PHE A 296 6.85 15.45 -1.92
CA PHE A 296 5.49 14.95 -2.17
C PHE A 296 4.39 16.01 -1.97
N LEU A 297 3.54 16.17 -2.99
CA LEU A 297 2.36 17.03 -3.00
C LEU A 297 1.09 16.21 -3.23
N PHE A 298 -0.01 16.62 -2.61
CA PHE A 298 -1.33 16.05 -2.85
C PHE A 298 -1.97 16.72 -4.06
N ASP A 299 -2.89 16.00 -4.73
CA ASP A 299 -3.65 16.50 -5.88
C ASP A 299 -4.64 17.59 -5.44
N THR A 300 -4.14 18.82 -5.34
CA THR A 300 -4.84 20.04 -4.93
C THR A 300 -4.01 21.26 -5.35
N THR A 301 -4.46 22.47 -5.04
CA THR A 301 -3.70 23.70 -5.33
C THR A 301 -2.41 23.83 -4.51
N ILE A 302 -1.50 24.72 -4.94
CA ILE A 302 -0.31 25.09 -4.17
C ILE A 302 -0.69 25.60 -2.77
N ALA A 303 -1.69 26.47 -2.66
CA ALA A 303 -2.15 27.03 -1.40
C ALA A 303 -2.49 25.93 -0.37
N ARG A 304 -3.29 24.95 -0.81
CA ARG A 304 -3.72 23.83 0.04
C ARG A 304 -2.59 22.89 0.39
N ASN A 305 -1.65 22.68 -0.53
CA ASN A 305 -0.45 21.92 -0.24
C ASN A 305 0.41 22.60 0.83
N VAL A 306 0.57 23.92 0.79
CA VAL A 306 1.33 24.67 1.81
C VAL A 306 0.58 24.69 3.15
N SER A 307 -0.76 24.83 3.13
CA SER A 307 -1.57 24.83 4.35
C SER A 307 -1.53 23.53 5.16
N PHE A 308 -1.01 22.42 4.63
CA PHE A 308 -0.72 21.24 5.45
C PHE A 308 0.29 21.50 6.57
N GLY A 309 1.12 22.54 6.44
CA GLY A 309 1.99 23.01 7.54
C GLY A 309 1.20 23.58 8.72
N ARG A 310 0.08 24.27 8.43
CA ARG A 310 -0.86 24.85 9.39
C ARG A 310 -2.25 25.01 8.76
N GLN A 311 -3.19 24.13 9.13
CA GLN A 311 -4.48 23.96 8.43
C GLN A 311 -5.35 25.23 8.39
N GLU A 312 -5.26 26.06 9.42
CA GLU A 312 -6.04 27.31 9.54
C GLU A 312 -5.34 28.53 8.92
N ALA A 313 -4.28 28.32 8.12
CA ALA A 313 -3.56 29.42 7.50
C ALA A 313 -4.39 30.10 6.40
N THR A 314 -4.37 31.44 6.39
CA THR A 314 -4.97 32.25 5.33
C THR A 314 -4.05 32.30 4.10
N ASP A 315 -4.60 32.59 2.92
CA ASP A 315 -3.81 32.73 1.69
C ASP A 315 -2.73 33.82 1.81
N ALA A 316 -2.97 34.86 2.62
CA ALA A 316 -1.99 35.89 2.92
C ALA A 316 -0.79 35.35 3.72
N GLU A 317 -1.02 34.45 4.69
CA GLU A 317 0.04 33.79 5.44
C GLU A 317 0.79 32.77 4.59
N VAL A 318 0.09 32.09 3.68
CA VAL A 318 0.70 31.20 2.68
C VAL A 318 1.61 31.99 1.73
N ALA A 319 1.13 33.13 1.19
CA ALA A 319 1.94 34.01 0.36
C ALA A 319 3.17 34.52 1.13
N ALA A 320 2.99 34.94 2.39
CA ALA A 320 4.08 35.39 3.25
C ALA A 320 5.15 34.30 3.48
N ALA A 321 4.77 33.02 3.50
CA ALA A 321 5.74 31.91 3.58
C ALA A 321 6.63 31.86 2.33
N PHE A 322 6.09 32.08 1.12
CA PHE A 322 6.89 32.21 -0.09
C PHE A 322 7.78 33.44 -0.07
N THR A 323 7.26 34.58 0.39
CA THR A 323 8.05 35.83 0.52
C THR A 323 9.23 35.66 1.49
N ALA A 324 9.02 35.00 2.63
CA ALA A 324 10.07 34.73 3.61
C ALA A 324 11.23 33.90 3.01
N LEU A 325 10.90 33.00 2.09
CA LEU A 325 11.87 32.17 1.36
C LEU A 325 12.46 32.85 0.12
N GLY A 326 11.97 34.04 -0.26
CA GLY A 326 12.41 34.75 -1.47
C GLY A 326 11.87 34.13 -2.77
N LEU A 327 10.70 33.50 -2.71
CA LEU A 327 10.09 32.75 -3.81
C LEU A 327 8.95 33.50 -4.52
N ASP A 328 8.76 34.79 -4.26
CA ASP A 328 7.71 35.60 -4.91
C ASP A 328 7.84 35.58 -6.44
N TRP A 329 9.06 35.63 -6.96
CA TRP A 329 9.34 35.59 -8.39
C TRP A 329 8.79 34.31 -9.04
N TRP A 330 8.97 33.17 -8.37
CA TRP A 330 8.50 31.87 -8.83
C TRP A 330 6.99 31.80 -8.71
N LEU A 331 6.42 32.22 -7.58
CA LEU A 331 4.97 32.20 -7.42
C LEU A 331 4.26 33.09 -8.46
N ASN A 332 4.81 34.27 -8.76
CA ASN A 332 4.27 35.21 -9.74
C ASN A 332 4.40 34.75 -11.21
N ARG A 333 5.25 33.76 -11.49
CA ARG A 333 5.39 33.20 -12.85
C ARG A 333 4.28 32.21 -13.18
N LEU A 334 3.61 31.67 -12.16
CA LEU A 334 2.55 30.70 -12.32
C LEU A 334 1.25 31.42 -12.75
N PRO A 335 0.56 30.95 -13.81
CA PRO A 335 -0.64 31.62 -14.32
C PRO A 335 -1.74 31.84 -13.28
N GLU A 336 -1.87 30.92 -12.33
CA GLU A 336 -2.89 30.93 -11.27
C GLU A 336 -2.30 31.17 -9.87
N GLY A 337 -1.00 31.51 -9.78
CA GLY A 337 -0.32 31.77 -8.51
C GLY A 337 -0.54 30.64 -7.49
N LEU A 338 -1.10 31.00 -6.33
CA LEU A 338 -1.42 30.06 -5.24
C LEU A 338 -2.51 29.03 -5.59
N ASP A 339 -3.40 29.36 -6.53
CA ASP A 339 -4.50 28.48 -6.94
C ASP A 339 -4.07 27.45 -7.99
N THR A 340 -2.83 27.51 -8.46
CA THR A 340 -2.29 26.58 -9.46
C THR A 340 -2.46 25.12 -9.00
N PRO A 341 -3.12 24.25 -9.79
CA PRO A 341 -3.27 22.83 -9.49
C PRO A 341 -1.95 22.07 -9.72
N VAL A 342 -1.58 21.20 -8.78
CA VAL A 342 -0.30 20.46 -8.86
C VAL A 342 -0.42 19.05 -9.46
N GLY A 343 -1.64 18.52 -9.58
CA GLY A 343 -1.89 17.18 -10.12
C GLY A 343 -1.47 16.03 -9.20
N GLU A 344 -1.61 14.79 -9.69
CA GLU A 344 -1.32 13.59 -8.90
C GLU A 344 0.16 13.52 -8.51
N ARG A 345 0.44 13.54 -7.20
CA ARG A 345 1.82 13.57 -6.66
C ARG A 345 2.64 14.79 -7.11
N GLY A 346 2.00 15.88 -7.54
CA GLY A 346 2.71 17.07 -8.02
C GLY A 346 3.33 16.89 -9.41
N ASP A 347 2.72 16.08 -10.28
CA ASP A 347 3.24 15.77 -11.62
C ASP A 347 3.24 16.97 -12.59
N SER A 348 2.46 18.01 -12.31
CA SER A 348 2.47 19.26 -13.08
C SER A 348 3.69 20.16 -12.79
N LEU A 349 4.45 19.86 -11.74
CA LEU A 349 5.63 20.59 -11.32
C LEU A 349 6.91 19.77 -11.52
N SER A 350 8.01 20.45 -11.82
CA SER A 350 9.33 19.81 -11.80
C SER A 350 9.72 19.37 -10.39
N VAL A 351 10.72 18.50 -10.27
CA VAL A 351 11.24 18.01 -8.97
C VAL A 351 11.66 19.18 -8.08
N GLY A 352 12.37 20.17 -8.62
CA GLY A 352 12.81 21.33 -7.85
C GLY A 352 11.66 22.22 -7.40
N GLU A 353 10.66 22.43 -8.26
CA GLU A 353 9.47 23.22 -7.92
C GLU A 353 8.62 22.57 -6.83
N ARG A 354 8.48 21.23 -6.87
CA ARG A 354 7.85 20.49 -5.77
C ARG A 354 8.57 20.71 -4.44
N GLN A 355 9.90 20.74 -4.46
CA GLN A 355 10.69 21.05 -3.26
C GLN A 355 10.46 22.48 -2.78
N LEU A 356 10.36 23.48 -3.67
CA LEU A 356 10.03 24.86 -3.27
C LEU A 356 8.71 24.93 -2.50
N VAL A 357 7.68 24.23 -2.97
CA VAL A 357 6.37 24.13 -2.28
C VAL A 357 6.52 23.42 -0.92
N ALA A 358 7.31 22.35 -0.85
CA ALA A 358 7.58 21.64 0.40
C ALA A 358 8.34 22.52 1.43
N LEU A 359 9.28 23.35 0.98
CA LEU A 359 9.96 24.33 1.82
C LEU A 359 8.98 25.40 2.31
N ALA A 360 8.09 25.92 1.46
CA ALA A 360 7.06 26.86 1.87
C ALA A 360 6.11 26.25 2.92
N ARG A 361 5.73 24.98 2.77
CA ARG A 361 4.98 24.21 3.77
C ARG A 361 5.71 24.15 5.11
N ALA A 362 7.01 23.89 5.10
CA ALA A 362 7.83 23.88 6.32
C ALA A 362 8.05 25.28 6.91
N GLN A 363 8.12 26.31 6.07
CA GLN A 363 8.21 27.70 6.51
C GLN A 363 6.94 28.11 7.26
N LEU A 364 5.76 27.83 6.69
CA LEU A 364 4.46 28.13 7.30
C LEU A 364 4.26 27.41 8.64
N ALA A 365 4.76 26.17 8.75
CA ALA A 365 4.62 25.36 9.97
C ALA A 365 5.41 25.91 11.17
N ASP A 366 6.50 26.63 10.92
CA ASP A 366 7.40 27.19 11.92
C ASP A 366 7.86 26.26 13.06
N PRO A 367 8.47 25.10 12.74
CA PRO A 367 8.98 24.16 13.73
C PRO A 367 10.21 24.69 14.49
N GLY A 368 10.34 24.24 15.75
CA GLY A 368 11.56 24.43 16.55
C GLY A 368 12.70 23.48 16.15
N LEU A 369 12.37 22.34 15.56
CA LEU A 369 13.30 21.35 15.00
C LEU A 369 12.89 20.98 13.57
N LEU A 370 13.77 21.25 12.60
CA LEU A 370 13.56 20.99 11.18
C LEU A 370 14.54 19.94 10.66
N ILE A 371 14.03 18.88 10.05
CA ILE A 371 14.81 17.83 9.39
C ILE A 371 14.71 18.03 7.88
N LEU A 372 15.83 18.02 7.19
CA LEU A 372 15.92 18.17 5.74
C LEU A 372 16.58 16.92 5.14
N ASP A 373 15.85 16.15 4.34
CA ASP A 373 16.38 14.97 3.64
C ASP A 373 16.80 15.39 2.23
N GLU A 374 18.00 15.97 2.10
CA GLU A 374 18.45 16.60 0.87
C GLU A 374 18.94 15.56 -0.15
N ALA A 375 18.26 15.41 -1.29
CA ALA A 375 18.95 14.99 -2.50
C ALA A 375 18.37 15.69 -3.74
N THR A 376 19.21 16.50 -4.34
CA THR A 376 18.93 17.30 -5.54
C THR A 376 19.75 16.72 -6.69
N SER A 377 19.12 15.90 -7.54
CA SER A 377 19.68 15.57 -8.84
C SER A 377 18.59 15.82 -9.89
N ALA A 378 18.91 16.62 -10.91
CA ALA A 378 18.03 17.07 -11.99
C ALA A 378 17.06 18.20 -11.63
N VAL A 379 17.62 19.33 -11.20
CA VAL A 379 16.91 20.62 -11.13
C VAL A 379 17.58 21.58 -12.11
N ASP A 380 16.82 22.45 -12.77
CA ASP A 380 17.39 23.49 -13.60
C ASP A 380 18.20 24.50 -12.76
N PRO A 381 19.20 25.19 -13.33
CA PRO A 381 20.10 26.06 -12.54
C PRO A 381 19.38 27.20 -11.79
N GLU A 382 18.25 27.70 -12.31
CA GLU A 382 17.50 28.79 -11.68
C GLU A 382 16.79 28.28 -10.41
N THR A 383 16.06 27.17 -10.52
CA THR A 383 15.38 26.53 -9.39
C THR A 383 16.39 25.98 -8.36
N GLU A 384 17.55 25.47 -8.80
CA GLU A 384 18.60 25.00 -7.89
C GLU A 384 19.15 26.14 -7.01
N ARG A 385 19.41 27.31 -7.61
CA ARG A 385 19.84 28.49 -6.87
C ARG A 385 18.76 28.95 -5.89
N ALA A 386 17.50 29.03 -6.34
CA ALA A 386 16.38 29.43 -5.50
C ALA A 386 16.20 28.48 -4.30
N LEU A 387 16.34 27.17 -4.52
CA LEU A 387 16.28 26.16 -3.47
C LEU A 387 17.39 26.35 -2.43
N GLY A 388 18.63 26.56 -2.86
CA GLY A 388 19.75 26.82 -1.95
C GLY A 388 19.54 28.06 -1.08
N GLU A 389 19.07 29.16 -1.68
CA GLU A 389 18.74 30.39 -0.94
C GLU A 389 17.56 30.20 0.02
N ALA A 390 16.52 29.48 -0.40
CA ALA A 390 15.36 29.17 0.42
C ALA A 390 15.74 28.30 1.63
N LEU A 391 16.59 27.29 1.45
CA LEU A 391 17.10 26.45 2.54
C LEU A 391 17.85 27.27 3.60
N VAL A 392 18.75 28.16 3.16
CA VAL A 392 19.49 29.05 4.07
C VAL A 392 18.54 29.97 4.84
N ARG A 393 17.47 30.48 4.20
CA ARG A 393 16.47 31.32 4.87
C ARG A 393 15.61 30.50 5.85
N LEU A 394 15.19 29.31 5.46
CA LEU A 394 14.37 28.40 6.25
C LEU A 394 15.08 27.92 7.53
N ALA A 395 16.40 27.73 7.47
CA ALA A 395 17.19 27.27 8.62
C ALA A 395 17.35 28.35 9.71
N ARG A 396 17.11 29.63 9.42
CA ARG A 396 17.33 30.72 10.37
C ARG A 396 16.34 30.66 11.54
N GLY A 397 16.87 30.79 12.75
CA GLY A 397 16.04 30.86 13.96
C GLY A 397 15.44 29.53 14.40
N ARG A 398 15.98 28.41 13.91
CA ARG A 398 15.51 27.05 14.21
C ARG A 398 16.70 26.11 14.40
N THR A 399 16.50 25.00 15.08
CA THR A 399 17.45 23.88 15.01
C THR A 399 17.19 23.14 13.69
N THR A 400 18.23 22.97 12.87
CA THR A 400 18.11 22.33 11.56
C THR A 400 19.04 21.13 11.49
N VAL A 401 18.53 19.99 11.03
CA VAL A 401 19.30 18.76 10.81
C VAL A 401 19.13 18.34 9.36
N ALA A 402 20.16 18.56 8.55
CA ALA A 402 20.18 18.22 7.14
C ALA A 402 20.96 16.92 6.90
N ILE A 403 20.37 15.96 6.18
CA ILE A 403 21.12 14.85 5.60
C ILE A 403 21.85 15.42 4.38
N ALA A 404 23.14 15.66 4.52
CA ALA A 404 23.92 16.34 3.50
C ALA A 404 24.36 15.37 2.41
N HIS A 405 23.86 15.61 1.19
CA HIS A 405 24.37 15.03 -0.05
C HIS A 405 25.22 16.00 -0.87
N ARG A 406 25.25 17.27 -0.45
CA ARG A 406 26.10 18.31 -1.01
C ARG A 406 27.20 18.68 -0.04
N LEU A 407 28.36 18.96 -0.61
CA LEU A 407 29.50 19.45 0.14
C LEU A 407 29.19 20.77 0.85
N SER A 408 28.53 21.71 0.15
CA SER A 408 28.16 23.02 0.69
C SER A 408 27.29 22.95 1.95
N THR A 409 26.41 21.96 2.04
CA THR A 409 25.54 21.76 3.21
C THR A 409 26.36 21.34 4.44
N ALA A 410 27.36 20.47 4.24
CA ALA A 410 28.25 20.07 5.31
C ALA A 410 29.23 21.18 5.72
N GLU A 411 29.73 21.97 4.76
CA GLU A 411 30.66 23.09 5.02
C GLU A 411 29.99 24.25 5.77
N ALA A 412 28.70 24.50 5.51
CA ALA A 412 27.93 25.57 6.14
C ALA A 412 27.28 25.17 7.48
N ALA A 413 27.48 23.94 7.95
CA ALA A 413 26.93 23.46 9.21
C ALA A 413 27.80 23.87 10.41
N ASP A 414 27.15 24.23 11.51
CA ASP A 414 27.81 24.48 12.79
C ASP A 414 28.39 23.18 13.37
N LEU A 415 27.71 22.06 13.11
CA LEU A 415 28.08 20.73 13.57
C LEU A 415 27.87 19.69 12.47
N VAL A 416 28.85 18.82 12.26
CA VAL A 416 28.81 17.71 11.33
C VAL A 416 28.80 16.40 12.10
N LEU A 417 27.84 15.53 11.79
CA LEU A 417 27.67 14.19 12.36
C LEU A 417 28.02 13.16 11.28
N VAL A 418 29.10 12.41 11.50
CA VAL A 418 29.64 11.46 10.51
C VAL A 418 29.22 10.05 10.88
N PHE A 419 28.38 9.45 10.06
CA PHE A 419 27.88 8.09 10.23
C PHE A 419 28.62 7.09 9.35
N ASP A 420 29.06 5.98 9.94
CA ASP A 420 29.63 4.84 9.24
C ASP A 420 29.10 3.52 9.84
N GLN A 421 28.61 2.62 8.98
CA GLN A 421 28.10 1.29 9.35
C GLN A 421 27.16 1.23 10.58
N GLY A 422 26.33 2.27 10.76
CA GLY A 422 25.37 2.39 11.87
C GLY A 422 25.92 3.02 13.15
N HIS A 423 27.17 3.46 13.15
CA HIS A 423 27.83 4.16 14.25
C HIS A 423 28.05 5.64 13.91
N LEU A 424 28.02 6.49 14.93
CA LEU A 424 28.48 7.87 14.84
C LEU A 424 29.99 7.89 15.12
N VAL A 425 30.80 8.06 14.09
CA VAL A 425 32.27 7.91 14.17
C VAL A 425 33.00 9.22 14.44
N GLU A 426 32.46 10.34 13.97
CA GLU A 426 33.06 11.67 14.17
C GLU A 426 31.98 12.73 14.36
N VAL A 427 32.28 13.72 15.20
CA VAL A 427 31.43 14.88 15.50
C VAL A 427 32.32 16.12 15.65
N GLY A 428 32.00 17.20 14.96
CA GLY A 428 32.75 18.46 15.05
C GLY A 428 32.34 19.47 13.99
N SER A 429 32.99 20.63 13.98
CA SER A 429 32.82 21.59 12.88
C SER A 429 33.49 21.07 11.60
N HIS A 430 33.08 21.58 10.45
CA HIS A 430 33.70 21.25 9.16
C HIS A 430 35.24 21.39 9.21
N GLY A 431 35.73 22.55 9.67
CA GLY A 431 37.17 22.84 9.74
C GLY A 431 37.92 21.85 10.62
N ASP A 432 37.42 21.59 11.83
CA ASP A 432 38.06 20.66 12.78
C ASP A 432 38.15 19.24 12.21
N LEU A 433 37.11 18.79 11.51
CA LEU A 433 37.04 17.43 10.97
C LEU A 433 37.94 17.25 9.74
N VAL A 434 38.09 18.27 8.89
CA VAL A 434 39.05 18.25 7.77
C VAL A 434 40.49 18.20 8.31
N GLU A 435 40.82 19.05 9.28
CA GLU A 435 42.17 19.12 9.87
C GLU A 435 42.59 17.82 10.56
N ARG A 436 41.65 17.08 11.16
CA ARG A 436 41.90 15.78 11.79
C ARG A 436 42.32 14.68 10.81
N GLY A 437 42.08 14.85 9.49
CA GLY A 437 42.43 13.83 8.48
C GLY A 437 41.65 12.51 8.64
N GLY A 438 40.47 12.58 9.27
CA GLY A 438 39.64 11.42 9.62
C GLY A 438 38.80 10.86 8.47
N PHE A 439 37.73 10.14 8.81
CA PHE A 439 36.74 9.66 7.85
C PHE A 439 36.08 10.80 7.09
N TYR A 440 35.71 11.88 7.78
CA TYR A 440 35.14 13.05 7.15
C TYR A 440 36.07 13.67 6.10
N ALA A 441 37.35 13.82 6.42
CA ALA A 441 38.33 14.40 5.49
C ALA A 441 38.43 13.59 4.19
N ARG A 442 38.44 12.25 4.27
CA ARG A 442 38.43 11.38 3.07
C ARG A 442 37.14 11.51 2.27
N LEU A 443 35.99 11.58 2.94
CA LEU A 443 34.70 11.79 2.30
C LEU A 443 34.67 13.16 1.60
N HIS A 444 35.17 14.20 2.26
CA HIS A 444 35.30 15.56 1.76
C HIS A 444 36.19 15.61 0.50
N GLU A 445 37.38 15.03 0.55
CA GLU A 445 38.28 14.93 -0.61
C GLU A 445 37.60 14.24 -1.80
N SER A 446 36.83 13.16 -1.54
CA SER A 446 36.09 12.46 -2.59
C SER A 446 34.99 13.33 -3.22
N TRP A 447 34.32 14.17 -2.42
CA TRP A 447 33.32 15.11 -2.91
C TRP A 447 33.96 16.22 -3.74
N VAL A 448 35.06 16.82 -3.26
CA VAL A 448 35.83 17.84 -3.99
C VAL A 448 36.34 17.31 -5.33
N ALA A 449 36.87 16.08 -5.35
CA ALA A 449 37.35 15.45 -6.58
C ALA A 449 36.23 15.24 -7.62
N ASN A 450 35.01 14.96 -7.17
CA ASN A 450 33.84 14.76 -8.03
C ASN A 450 33.22 16.08 -8.52
N THR A 451 33.24 17.15 -7.72
CA THR A 451 32.75 18.47 -8.14
C THR A 451 33.72 19.19 -9.07
N THR A 452 35.04 19.02 -8.92
CA THR A 452 36.05 19.67 -9.79
C THR A 452 36.15 19.03 -11.18
N ARG A 453 35.55 17.85 -11.40
CA ARG A 453 35.53 17.15 -12.70
C ARG A 453 34.29 17.45 -13.55
N ARG A 454 33.31 18.18 -13.03
CA ARG A 454 32.19 18.75 -13.81
C ARG A 454 32.52 20.17 -14.21
#